data_AF-A0A2N8P102-F1
#
_entry.id   AF-A0A2N8P102-F1
#
_cell.length_a   1.000
_cell.length_b   1.000
_cell.length_c   1.000
_cell.angle_alpha   90.00
_cell.angle_beta   90.00
_cell.angle_gamma   90.00
#
_symmetry.space_group_name_H-M   'P 1'
#
loop_
_entity.id
_entity.type
_entity.pdbx_description
1 polymer ?
#
loop_
_entity_poly.entity_id
_entity_poly.type
_entity_poly.pdbx_seq_one_letter_code
_entity_poly.pdbx_strand_id
1 'polypeptide(L)'
;MDVDSWFVVEDPAEYDEEPWDFDEAELAFLAALRSRAAAWRVPSAPSQVGRPEDDSSLLVDVTLIDSERPLVLGEWAVHFYGTHVRAGKVCDQLHNLHESPGLGFFHASGPVEELAERCADWFESLLSRPVVRTEWSSEGGTYATSWEFADTGEALVRSGVIPADGSPPARRLPVRGSRSSSAPARSTWTTS
;
A
#
# COMPACT_ATOMS: atom_id res chain seq x y z
N MET A 1 -15.65 -2.98 14.70
CA MET A 1 -14.39 -3.37 14.04
C MET A 1 -13.36 -2.33 14.40
N ASP A 2 -12.22 -2.77 14.92
CA ASP A 2 -11.08 -1.88 15.16
C ASP A 2 -10.54 -1.49 13.79
N VAL A 3 -10.81 -0.25 13.35
CA VAL A 3 -10.57 0.20 11.97
C VAL A 3 -9.08 0.42 11.67
N ASP A 4 -8.23 0.17 12.67
CA ASP A 4 -6.79 0.41 12.66
C ASP A 4 -5.94 -0.87 12.82
N SER A 5 -6.57 -2.06 12.76
CA SER A 5 -5.84 -3.32 12.87
C SER A 5 -5.15 -3.67 11.55
N TRP A 6 -3.82 -3.77 11.57
CA TRP A 6 -3.03 -4.22 10.42
C TRP A 6 -3.19 -5.73 10.18
N PHE A 7 -3.24 -6.10 8.90
CA PHE A 7 -3.22 -7.46 8.40
C PHE A 7 -4.37 -8.28 8.99
N VAL A 8 -5.61 -7.90 8.68
CA VAL A 8 -6.81 -8.63 9.15
C VAL A 8 -6.90 -9.96 8.42
N VAL A 9 -7.11 -11.06 9.15
CA VAL A 9 -7.32 -12.37 8.51
C VAL A 9 -8.66 -12.34 7.78
N GLU A 10 -8.63 -12.59 6.49
CA GLU A 10 -9.82 -12.81 5.67
C GLU A 10 -10.64 -13.96 6.27
N ASP A 11 -11.96 -13.81 6.35
CA ASP A 11 -12.85 -14.82 6.89
C ASP A 11 -13.39 -15.70 5.76
N PRO A 12 -12.91 -16.94 5.57
CA PRO A 12 -13.36 -17.82 4.50
C PRO A 12 -14.84 -18.20 4.64
N ALA A 13 -15.40 -18.07 5.84
CA ALA A 13 -16.81 -18.35 6.07
C ALA A 13 -17.72 -17.36 5.33
N GLU A 14 -17.23 -16.17 4.95
CA GLU A 14 -17.97 -15.24 4.07
C GLU A 14 -18.21 -15.84 2.67
N TYR A 15 -17.45 -16.87 2.30
CA TYR A 15 -17.51 -17.58 1.01
C TYR A 15 -17.91 -19.05 1.14
N ASP A 16 -18.46 -19.47 2.28
CA ASP A 16 -18.79 -20.86 2.60
C ASP A 16 -17.56 -21.81 2.59
N GLU A 17 -16.37 -21.29 2.87
CA GLU A 17 -15.11 -22.04 2.94
C GLU A 17 -14.66 -22.33 4.38
N GLU A 18 -13.77 -23.33 4.55
CA GLU A 18 -13.22 -23.67 5.86
C GLU A 18 -12.24 -22.59 6.34
N PRO A 19 -12.15 -22.33 7.67
CA PRO A 19 -11.17 -21.39 8.21
C PRO A 19 -9.75 -21.75 7.79
N TRP A 20 -8.93 -20.73 7.54
CA TRP A 20 -7.52 -20.94 7.21
C TRP A 20 -6.79 -21.71 8.32
N ASP A 21 -6.15 -22.82 7.94
CA ASP A 21 -5.22 -23.55 8.81
C ASP A 21 -3.80 -22.99 8.61
N PHE A 22 -3.42 -22.05 9.47
CA PHE A 22 -2.07 -21.49 9.48
C PHE A 22 -1.16 -22.31 10.38
N ASP A 23 0.01 -22.65 9.86
CA ASP A 23 1.01 -23.40 10.63
C ASP A 23 1.74 -22.54 11.67
N GLU A 24 2.58 -23.17 12.50
CA GLU A 24 3.32 -22.48 13.56
C GLU A 24 4.24 -21.37 13.01
N ALA A 25 4.89 -21.58 11.86
CA ALA A 25 5.79 -20.60 11.25
C ALA A 25 5.01 -19.41 10.67
N GLU A 26 3.84 -19.66 10.09
CA GLU A 26 2.95 -18.63 9.54
C GLU A 26 2.35 -17.77 10.65
N LEU A 27 1.89 -18.39 11.75
CA LEU A 27 1.40 -17.67 12.93
C LEU A 27 2.52 -16.84 13.57
N ALA A 28 3.74 -17.38 13.67
CA ALA A 28 4.91 -16.65 14.17
C ALA A 28 5.27 -15.46 13.28
N PHE A 29 5.27 -15.66 11.96
CA PHE A 29 5.50 -14.61 10.96
C PHE A 29 4.48 -13.48 11.12
N LEU A 30 3.19 -13.82 11.16
CA LEU A 30 2.10 -12.85 11.25
C LEU A 30 2.12 -12.09 12.58
N ALA A 31 2.40 -12.76 13.69
CA ALA A 31 2.53 -12.11 14.99
C ALA A 31 3.69 -11.09 14.99
N ALA A 32 4.85 -11.47 14.46
CA ALA A 32 6.02 -10.58 14.37
C ALA A 32 5.77 -9.39 13.42
N LEU A 33 5.10 -9.63 12.29
CA LEU A 33 4.74 -8.61 11.32
C LEU A 33 3.76 -7.59 11.92
N ARG A 34 2.66 -8.06 12.54
CA ARG A 34 1.67 -7.19 13.21
C ARG A 34 2.28 -6.41 14.36
N SER A 35 3.16 -7.03 15.15
CA SER A 35 3.82 -6.35 16.26
C SER A 35 4.67 -5.16 15.78
N ARG A 36 5.33 -5.27 14.62
CA ARG A 36 6.06 -4.14 14.03
C ARG A 36 5.10 -3.11 13.43
N ALA A 37 4.07 -3.56 12.73
CA ALA A 37 3.11 -2.66 12.10
C ALA A 37 2.32 -1.79 13.09
N ALA A 38 2.08 -2.29 14.30
CA ALA A 38 1.48 -1.52 15.40
C ALA A 38 2.29 -0.26 15.77
N ALA A 39 3.57 -0.19 15.42
CA ALA A 39 4.43 0.97 15.69
C ALA A 39 4.54 1.95 14.49
N TRP A 40 3.97 1.61 13.33
CA TRP A 40 4.10 2.42 12.12
C TRP A 40 3.49 3.81 12.29
N ARG A 41 4.14 4.79 11.66
CA ARG A 41 3.66 6.19 11.62
C ARG A 41 3.25 6.61 10.21
N VAL A 42 2.57 5.71 9.52
CA VAL A 42 2.05 5.91 8.16
C VAL A 42 0.52 6.07 8.21
N PRO A 43 -0.10 6.72 7.21
CA PRO A 43 -1.55 6.72 7.10
C PRO A 43 -2.10 5.29 7.04
N SER A 44 -3.31 5.06 7.55
CA SER A 44 -3.93 3.74 7.44
C SER A 44 -4.09 3.32 5.98
N ALA A 45 -4.13 2.00 5.78
CA ALA A 45 -4.36 1.39 4.49
C ALA A 45 -5.07 0.05 4.74
N PRO A 46 -6.02 -0.36 3.88
CA PRO A 46 -6.52 -1.73 3.90
C PRO A 46 -5.36 -2.72 3.79
N SER A 47 -5.44 -3.80 4.57
CA SER A 47 -4.44 -4.87 4.59
C SER A 47 -5.10 -6.16 5.05
N GLN A 48 -4.80 -7.26 4.36
CA GLN A 48 -5.40 -8.55 4.66
C GLN A 48 -4.35 -9.65 4.75
N VAL A 49 -4.80 -10.79 5.27
CA VAL A 49 -4.04 -12.05 5.35
C VAL A 49 -4.97 -13.15 4.87
N GLY A 50 -4.47 -14.00 3.99
CA GLY A 50 -5.22 -15.13 3.47
C GLY A 50 -4.29 -16.14 2.81
N ARG A 51 -4.85 -16.81 1.80
CA ARG A 51 -4.14 -17.76 0.93
C ARG A 51 -4.31 -17.36 -0.53
N PRO A 52 -3.33 -17.63 -1.40
CA PRO A 52 -3.59 -17.68 -2.83
C PRO A 52 -4.51 -18.86 -3.17
N GLU A 53 -5.15 -18.86 -4.35
CA GLU A 53 -6.05 -19.95 -4.78
C GLU A 53 -5.41 -21.35 -4.79
N ASP A 54 -4.07 -21.42 -4.87
CA ASP A 54 -3.32 -22.68 -4.88
C ASP A 54 -2.82 -23.12 -3.49
N ASP A 55 -3.18 -22.39 -2.43
CA ASP A 55 -2.76 -22.59 -1.03
C ASP A 55 -1.24 -22.66 -0.82
N SER A 56 -0.44 -22.18 -1.77
CA SER A 56 1.01 -22.42 -1.80
C SER A 56 1.82 -21.64 -0.76
N SER A 57 1.23 -20.62 -0.13
CA SER A 57 1.91 -19.70 0.79
C SER A 57 0.93 -19.02 1.73
N LEU A 58 1.43 -18.44 2.83
CA LEU A 58 0.70 -17.38 3.52
C LEU A 58 0.78 -16.10 2.67
N LEU A 59 -0.36 -15.54 2.31
CA LEU A 59 -0.47 -14.29 1.57
C LEU A 59 -0.78 -13.15 2.53
N VAL A 60 -0.01 -12.07 2.43
CA VAL A 60 -0.24 -10.82 3.16
C VAL A 60 -0.16 -9.66 2.20
N ASP A 61 -1.18 -8.80 2.16
CA ASP A 61 -1.22 -7.66 1.26
C ASP A 61 -1.48 -6.33 1.97
N VAL A 62 -1.12 -5.25 1.29
CA VAL A 62 -1.59 -3.90 1.60
C VAL A 62 -2.08 -3.23 0.33
N THR A 63 -3.20 -2.52 0.44
CA THR A 63 -3.81 -1.79 -0.66
C THR A 63 -3.70 -0.29 -0.44
N LEU A 64 -3.13 0.43 -1.42
CA LEU A 64 -3.10 1.88 -1.40
C LEU A 64 -4.34 2.41 -2.12
N ILE A 65 -5.13 3.24 -1.43
CA ILE A 65 -6.37 3.82 -1.95
C ILE A 65 -6.32 5.36 -1.98
N ASP A 66 -7.03 5.96 -2.93
CA ASP A 66 -7.50 7.35 -2.82
C ASP A 66 -8.83 7.31 -2.04
N SER A 67 -8.86 7.79 -0.80
CA SER A 67 -10.08 7.74 0.01
C SER A 67 -11.12 8.80 -0.40
N GLU A 68 -10.71 9.87 -1.08
CA GLU A 68 -11.64 10.87 -1.64
C GLU A 68 -12.34 10.34 -2.90
N ARG A 69 -11.67 9.44 -3.63
CA ARG A 69 -12.17 8.80 -4.84
C ARG A 69 -11.94 7.31 -4.67
N PRO A 70 -12.90 6.52 -4.15
CA PRO A 70 -12.69 5.13 -3.69
C PRO A 70 -12.13 4.24 -4.82
N LEU A 71 -10.81 4.30 -4.98
CA LEU A 71 -10.06 3.80 -6.12
C LEU A 71 -8.78 3.21 -5.55
N VAL A 72 -8.55 1.95 -5.91
CA VAL A 72 -7.29 1.27 -5.63
C VAL A 72 -6.23 1.85 -6.55
N LEU A 73 -5.19 2.43 -5.95
CA LEU A 73 -4.03 2.98 -6.65
C LEU A 73 -2.94 1.93 -6.87
N GLY A 74 -2.96 0.88 -6.05
CA GLY A 74 -2.09 -0.27 -6.20
C GLY A 74 -2.22 -1.19 -5.01
N GLU A 75 -1.76 -2.41 -5.21
CA GLU A 75 -1.75 -3.46 -4.22
C GLU A 75 -0.36 -4.11 -4.22
N TRP A 76 0.12 -4.44 -3.03
CA TRP A 76 1.44 -5.02 -2.81
C TRP A 76 1.30 -6.18 -1.85
N ALA A 77 1.90 -7.29 -2.20
CA ALA A 77 1.75 -8.54 -1.46
C ALA A 77 3.11 -9.15 -1.10
N VAL A 78 3.08 -9.93 -0.03
CA VAL A 78 4.13 -10.83 0.44
C VAL A 78 3.56 -12.25 0.43
N HIS A 79 4.24 -13.14 -0.27
CA HIS A 79 4.08 -14.59 -0.14
C HIS A 79 5.14 -15.13 0.79
N PHE A 80 4.74 -15.77 1.88
CA PHE A 80 5.63 -16.41 2.85
C PHE A 80 5.52 -17.93 2.75
N TYR A 81 6.68 -18.59 2.64
CA TYR A 81 6.83 -20.04 2.43
C TYR A 81 7.61 -20.71 3.58
N GLY A 82 7.46 -20.21 4.81
CA GLY A 82 8.15 -20.70 6.00
C GLY A 82 9.59 -20.18 6.17
N THR A 83 10.44 -20.37 5.17
CA THR A 83 11.89 -20.03 5.23
C THR A 83 12.32 -18.93 4.28
N HIS A 84 11.40 -18.47 3.43
CA HIS A 84 11.64 -17.41 2.48
C HIS A 84 10.35 -16.65 2.15
N VAL A 85 10.54 -15.46 1.60
CA VAL A 85 9.45 -14.58 1.15
C VAL A 85 9.70 -14.10 -0.27
N ARG A 86 8.60 -13.85 -0.98
CA ARG A 86 8.58 -13.08 -2.22
C ARG A 86 7.63 -11.90 -2.00
N ALA A 87 8.07 -10.69 -2.29
CA ALA A 87 7.29 -9.49 -2.06
C ALA A 87 7.34 -8.60 -3.29
N GLY A 88 6.23 -7.95 -3.64
CA GLY A 88 6.17 -7.08 -4.81
C GLY A 88 4.80 -6.47 -5.05
N LYS A 89 4.69 -5.71 -6.13
CA LYS A 89 3.42 -5.16 -6.61
C LYS A 89 2.58 -6.29 -7.22
N VAL A 90 1.31 -6.39 -6.86
CA VAL A 90 0.35 -7.33 -7.44
C VAL A 90 0.01 -6.91 -8.87
N CYS A 91 -0.06 -7.86 -9.81
CA CYS A 91 -0.36 -7.61 -11.21
C CYS A 91 -1.69 -8.18 -11.72
N ASP A 92 -2.34 -9.06 -10.95
CA ASP A 92 -3.64 -9.63 -11.27
C ASP A 92 -4.43 -10.02 -10.01
N GLN A 93 -5.64 -10.53 -10.20
CA GLN A 93 -6.55 -10.93 -9.11
C GLN A 93 -6.11 -12.19 -8.37
N LEU A 94 -5.13 -12.92 -8.91
CA LEU A 94 -4.57 -14.11 -8.28
C LEU A 94 -3.37 -13.78 -7.38
N HIS A 95 -3.15 -12.48 -7.12
CA HIS A 95 -2.04 -11.96 -6.35
C HIS A 95 -0.67 -12.30 -6.93
N ASN A 96 -0.57 -12.57 -8.24
CA ASN A 96 0.74 -12.74 -8.87
C ASN A 96 1.55 -11.44 -8.75
N LEU A 97 2.85 -11.60 -8.50
CA LEU A 97 3.75 -10.47 -8.30
C LEU A 97 4.39 -10.03 -9.61
N HIS A 98 4.45 -8.73 -9.84
CA HIS A 98 5.32 -8.16 -10.86
C HIS A 98 6.78 -8.25 -10.39
N GLU A 99 7.55 -9.16 -10.96
CA GLU A 99 8.93 -9.47 -10.54
C GLU A 99 10.00 -8.45 -11.00
N SER A 100 9.62 -7.18 -11.17
CA SER A 100 10.56 -6.12 -11.56
C SER A 100 11.16 -5.47 -10.30
N PRO A 101 12.48 -5.49 -10.09
CA PRO A 101 13.11 -4.79 -8.96
C PRO A 101 12.79 -3.29 -8.94
N GLY A 102 12.61 -2.68 -10.12
CA GLY A 102 12.23 -1.28 -10.25
C GLY A 102 10.82 -0.95 -9.75
N LEU A 103 9.98 -1.97 -9.51
CA LEU A 103 8.64 -1.86 -8.93
C LEU A 103 8.59 -2.39 -7.49
N GLY A 104 9.76 -2.51 -6.84
CA GLY A 104 9.87 -2.90 -5.44
C GLY A 104 9.84 -4.41 -5.19
N PHE A 105 9.99 -5.24 -6.22
CA PHE A 105 10.09 -6.69 -6.04
C PHE A 105 11.36 -7.07 -5.28
N PHE A 106 11.23 -7.95 -4.29
CA PHE A 106 12.37 -8.60 -3.65
C PHE A 106 12.06 -10.03 -3.21
N HIS A 107 13.12 -10.80 -3.03
CA HIS A 107 13.11 -12.14 -2.45
C HIS A 107 14.14 -12.21 -1.32
N ALA A 108 13.78 -12.84 -0.21
CA ALA A 108 14.67 -13.05 0.92
C ALA A 108 14.45 -14.43 1.54
N SER A 109 15.50 -15.01 2.10
CA SER A 109 15.45 -16.24 2.88
C SER A 109 16.12 -16.01 4.23
N GLY A 110 15.66 -16.69 5.28
CA GLY A 110 16.15 -16.48 6.63
C GLY A 110 15.21 -17.00 7.71
N PRO A 111 15.51 -16.71 8.99
CA PRO A 111 14.59 -17.02 10.07
C PRO A 111 13.33 -16.16 9.99
N VAL A 112 12.22 -16.69 10.51
CA VAL A 112 10.88 -16.10 10.42
C VAL A 112 10.85 -14.65 10.92
N GLU A 113 11.53 -14.37 12.02
CA GLU A 113 11.55 -13.04 12.64
C GLU A 113 12.25 -11.99 11.79
N GLU A 114 13.34 -12.37 11.11
CA GLU A 114 14.06 -11.48 10.17
C GLU A 114 13.24 -11.25 8.90
N LEU A 115 12.55 -12.28 8.41
CA LEU A 115 11.67 -12.13 7.24
C LEU A 115 10.50 -11.19 7.57
N ALA A 116 9.86 -11.38 8.72
CA ALA A 116 8.79 -10.50 9.19
C ALA A 116 9.27 -9.05 9.39
N GLU A 117 10.50 -8.85 9.88
CA GLU A 117 11.13 -7.52 9.96
C GLU A 117 11.26 -6.85 8.60
N ARG A 118 11.90 -7.53 7.66
CA ARG A 118 12.15 -6.99 6.32
C ARG A 118 10.85 -6.68 5.59
N CYS A 119 9.84 -7.55 5.73
CA CYS A 119 8.52 -7.32 5.16
C CYS A 119 7.83 -6.11 5.82
N ALA A 120 7.92 -5.97 7.14
CA ALA A 120 7.36 -4.82 7.84
C ALA A 120 8.00 -3.51 7.38
N ASP A 121 9.33 -3.45 7.33
CA ASP A 121 10.08 -2.28 6.90
C ASP A 121 9.78 -1.91 5.44
N TRP A 122 9.63 -2.92 4.59
CA TRP A 122 9.27 -2.73 3.18
C TRP A 122 7.86 -2.16 3.03
N PHE A 123 6.87 -2.72 3.71
CA PHE A 123 5.51 -2.19 3.70
C PHE A 123 5.45 -0.77 4.29
N GLU A 124 6.12 -0.50 5.41
CA GLU A 124 6.17 0.85 6.00
C GLU A 124 6.80 1.85 5.03
N SER A 125 7.94 1.48 4.42
CA SER A 125 8.61 2.30 3.43
C SER A 125 7.67 2.62 2.27
N LEU A 126 6.96 1.64 1.72
CA LEU A 126 5.97 1.83 0.66
C LEU A 126 4.84 2.76 1.09
N LEU A 127 4.23 2.49 2.24
CA LEU A 127 3.08 3.22 2.80
C LEU A 127 3.44 4.64 3.24
N SER A 128 4.71 4.92 3.49
CA SER A 128 5.23 6.25 3.82
C SER A 128 5.38 7.16 2.61
N ARG A 129 5.38 6.61 1.38
CA ARG A 129 5.60 7.39 0.16
C ARG A 129 4.44 8.36 -0.09
N PRO A 130 4.73 9.64 -0.37
CA PRO A 130 3.69 10.61 -0.69
C PRO A 130 3.05 10.29 -2.04
N VAL A 131 1.74 10.42 -2.14
CA VAL A 131 0.99 10.23 -3.40
C VAL A 131 0.33 11.53 -3.79
N VAL A 132 0.42 11.86 -5.08
CA VAL A 132 -0.26 13.02 -5.66
C VAL A 132 -1.18 12.60 -6.78
N ARG A 133 -2.25 13.39 -6.94
CA ARG A 133 -3.21 13.31 -8.04
C ARG A 133 -3.02 14.52 -8.92
N THR A 134 -2.73 14.29 -10.19
CA THR A 134 -2.59 15.34 -11.20
C THR A 134 -3.78 15.26 -12.16
N GLU A 135 -4.47 16.38 -12.37
CA GLU A 135 -5.70 16.47 -13.17
C GLU A 135 -5.50 17.44 -14.34
N TRP A 136 -5.89 17.03 -15.55
CA TRP A 136 -5.91 17.84 -16.76
C TRP A 136 -7.35 18.09 -17.18
N SER A 137 -7.71 19.35 -17.45
CA SER A 137 -9.01 19.69 -18.01
C SER A 137 -9.10 19.24 -19.47
N SER A 138 -10.24 18.67 -19.88
CA SER A 138 -10.60 18.56 -21.29
C SER A 138 -11.77 19.49 -21.62
N GLU A 139 -11.89 19.89 -22.89
CA GLU A 139 -13.00 20.75 -23.37
C GLU A 139 -14.40 20.14 -23.13
N GLY A 140 -14.48 18.82 -22.88
CA GLY A 140 -15.72 18.10 -22.53
C GLY A 140 -16.00 17.95 -21.03
N GLY A 141 -15.19 18.55 -20.15
CA GLY A 141 -15.37 18.47 -18.69
C GLY A 141 -14.90 17.16 -18.04
N THR A 142 -14.43 16.17 -18.81
CA THR A 142 -13.78 14.98 -18.28
C THR A 142 -12.32 15.30 -17.93
N TYR A 143 -11.91 15.03 -16.69
CA TYR A 143 -10.51 15.22 -16.30
C TYR A 143 -9.71 13.96 -16.59
N ALA A 144 -8.69 14.05 -17.43
CA ALA A 144 -7.64 13.04 -17.41
C ALA A 144 -6.92 13.16 -16.06
N THR A 145 -6.66 12.03 -15.41
CA THR A 145 -6.12 12.02 -14.05
C THR A 145 -5.00 11.00 -13.95
N SER A 146 -3.90 11.37 -13.31
CA SER A 146 -2.77 10.48 -13.02
C SER A 146 -2.47 10.51 -11.54
N TRP A 147 -2.28 9.33 -10.94
CA TRP A 147 -1.77 9.17 -9.60
C TRP A 147 -0.33 8.66 -9.69
N GLU A 148 0.54 9.25 -8.90
CA GLU A 148 1.97 8.93 -8.89
C GLU A 148 2.54 9.07 -7.47
N PHE A 149 3.60 8.33 -7.19
CA PHE A 149 4.44 8.61 -6.04
C PHE A 149 5.20 9.92 -6.25
N ALA A 150 5.01 10.87 -5.35
CA ALA A 150 5.51 12.24 -5.53
C ALA A 150 7.03 12.37 -5.39
N ASP A 151 7.67 11.38 -4.78
CA ASP A 151 9.13 11.31 -4.56
C ASP A 151 9.91 10.87 -5.81
N THR A 152 9.28 10.10 -6.69
CA THR A 152 9.92 9.36 -7.79
C THR A 152 9.24 9.60 -9.13
N GLY A 153 7.99 10.05 -9.14
CA GLY A 153 7.16 10.15 -10.35
C GLY A 153 6.69 8.80 -10.89
N GLU A 154 6.88 7.71 -10.13
CA GLU A 154 6.40 6.39 -10.51
C GLU A 154 4.86 6.41 -10.60
N ALA A 155 4.33 6.06 -11.79
CA ALA A 155 2.90 6.08 -12.05
C ALA A 155 2.20 4.89 -11.37
N LEU A 156 1.12 5.18 -10.65
CA LEU A 156 0.28 4.20 -9.97
C LEU A 156 -0.90 3.79 -10.85
N VAL A 157 -1.78 4.76 -11.13
CA VAL A 157 -3.00 4.61 -11.94
C VAL A 157 -3.16 5.83 -12.83
N ARG A 158 -3.75 5.62 -14.01
CA ARG A 158 -4.19 6.69 -14.91
C ARG A 158 -5.63 6.45 -15.30
N SER A 159 -6.41 7.53 -15.38
CA SER A 159 -7.78 7.52 -15.87
C SER A 159 -7.94 8.58 -16.96
N GLY A 160 -8.56 8.19 -18.07
CA GLY A 160 -8.69 9.03 -19.26
C GLY A 160 -7.37 9.18 -20.03
N VAL A 161 -7.41 10.02 -21.07
CA VAL A 161 -6.28 10.26 -21.97
C VAL A 161 -5.56 11.53 -21.56
N ILE A 162 -4.35 11.39 -21.01
CA ILE A 162 -3.49 12.54 -20.71
C ILE A 162 -3.09 13.21 -22.05
N PRO A 163 -3.23 14.54 -22.18
CA PRO A 163 -2.84 15.24 -23.40
C PRO A 163 -1.37 14.97 -23.77
N ALA A 164 -1.16 14.41 -24.96
CA ALA A 164 0.18 14.13 -25.48
C ALA A 164 0.92 15.38 -25.99
N ASP A 165 0.22 16.50 -26.08
CA ASP A 165 0.73 17.80 -26.54
C ASP A 165 1.54 18.55 -25.48
N GLY A 166 1.70 17.98 -24.28
CA GLY A 166 2.43 18.60 -23.17
C GLY A 166 1.65 19.69 -22.45
N SER A 167 0.33 19.76 -22.64
CA SER A 167 -0.53 20.69 -21.90
C SER A 167 -0.30 20.56 -20.38
N PRO A 168 -0.10 21.69 -19.67
CA PRO A 168 0.15 21.65 -18.24
C PRO A 168 -1.10 21.14 -17.50
N PRO A 169 -0.92 20.45 -16.37
CA PRO A 169 -2.05 20.03 -15.56
C PRO A 169 -2.77 21.23 -14.96
N ALA A 170 -4.09 21.11 -14.84
CA ALA A 170 -4.92 22.13 -14.22
C ALA A 170 -4.77 22.12 -12.68
N ARG A 171 -4.57 20.94 -12.09
CA ARG A 171 -4.42 20.75 -10.65
C ARG A 171 -3.42 19.65 -10.32
N ARG A 172 -2.73 19.82 -9.19
CA ARG A 172 -1.92 18.77 -8.56
C ARG A 172 -2.23 18.78 -7.06
N LEU A 173 -2.81 17.70 -6.57
CA LEU A 173 -3.38 17.59 -5.23
C LEU A 173 -2.66 16.49 -4.45
N PRO A 174 -2.30 16.69 -3.18
CA PRO A 174 -1.81 15.60 -2.35
C PRO A 174 -2.97 14.63 -2.05
N VAL A 175 -2.73 13.33 -2.22
CA VAL A 175 -3.66 12.25 -1.85
C VAL A 175 -3.23 11.64 -0.51
N ARG A 176 -1.93 11.42 -0.34
CA ARG A 176 -1.35 10.80 0.86
C ARG A 176 0.00 11.43 1.20
N GLY A 177 0.32 11.49 2.49
CA GLY A 177 1.67 11.85 2.95
C GLY A 177 2.01 13.33 2.82
N SER A 178 1.02 14.23 2.70
CA SER A 178 1.30 15.65 2.85
C SER A 178 1.73 15.93 4.29
N ARG A 179 2.99 16.33 4.48
CA ARG A 179 3.33 17.12 5.66
C ARG A 179 2.49 18.40 5.57
N SER A 180 1.41 18.47 6.34
CA SER A 180 0.80 19.73 6.68
C SER A 180 1.86 20.56 7.40
N SER A 181 2.54 21.45 6.67
CA SER A 181 3.24 22.57 7.27
C SER A 181 2.19 23.54 7.80
N SER A 182 1.59 23.19 8.94
CA SER A 182 0.99 24.19 9.82
C SER A 182 2.16 25.00 10.38
N ALA A 183 2.48 26.11 9.74
CA ALA A 183 3.33 27.12 10.35
C ALA A 183 2.61 27.61 11.62
N PRO A 184 3.25 27.58 12.81
CA PRO A 184 2.63 28.15 13.98
C PRO A 184 2.42 29.65 13.75
N ALA A 185 1.18 30.10 13.94
CA ALA A 185 0.85 31.51 13.97
C ALA A 185 1.80 32.21 14.94
N ARG A 186 2.58 33.17 14.43
CA ARG A 186 3.40 34.04 15.26
C ARG A 186 2.47 34.87 16.15
N SER A 187 2.30 34.46 17.40
CA SER A 187 1.70 35.31 18.42
C SER A 187 2.62 36.50 18.68
N THR A 188 2.26 37.66 18.13
CA THR A 188 2.81 38.95 18.54
C THR A 188 2.28 39.27 19.93
N TRP A 189 3.14 39.17 20.94
CA TRP A 189 2.87 39.74 22.24
C TRP A 189 3.21 41.23 22.19
N THR A 190 2.18 42.07 22.33
CA THR A 190 2.35 43.51 22.62
C THR A 190 2.47 43.64 24.13
N THR A 191 3.63 44.08 24.61
CA THR A 191 3.80 44.52 26.00
C THR A 191 3.29 45.95 26.12
N SER A 192 2.40 46.18 27.09
CA SER A 192 2.12 47.49 27.67
C SER A 192 2.52 47.47 29.14
#